data_AF-A0AAX2KVR4-F1
#
_entry.id   AF-A0AAX2KVR4-F1
#
_cell.length_a   1.000
_cell.length_b   1.000
_cell.length_c   1.000
_cell.angle_alpha   90.00
_cell.angle_beta   90.00
_cell.angle_gamma   90.00
#
_symmetry.space_group_name_H-M   'P 1'
#
loop_
_entity.id
_entity.type
_entity.pdbx_description
1 polymer ?
#
loop_
_entity_poly.entity_id
_entity_poly.type
_entity_poly.pdbx_seq_one_letter_code
_entity_poly.pdbx_strand_id
1 'polypeptide(L)'
;MENKNTTTILTNTEEKVYIEYDKVKADTWDRRNMRVEFNPNKLTHDEMLWLKHNIIDYMEDDGFTRLDLAFDFEDDLSDYYALSEKALKRTVFFGTTGKAETKYFGSRDSNRFIRIYNKKKERKENADVDVSAEHLWRVEIELKRDMVDYWNNCFNDLHILKPAWATLESLKEQAMVYLLLHEESKWGELHRNSRRKYKQIIQEISSIDLTDLMKSTLKDNEENLQKQINFWQRKFEFWK
;
A
#
# COMPACT_ATOMS: atom_id res chain seq x y z
N MET A 1 -32.43 12.39 16.65
CA MET A 1 -32.48 13.44 15.60
C MET A 1 -31.53 13.00 14.52
N GLU A 2 -32.04 12.61 13.34
CA GLU A 2 -31.21 12.29 12.19
C GLU A 2 -30.46 13.55 11.74
N ASN A 3 -29.13 13.50 11.75
CA ASN A 3 -28.28 14.57 11.25
C ASN A 3 -28.37 14.61 9.71
N LYS A 4 -29.27 15.44 9.19
CA LYS A 4 -29.51 15.68 7.75
C LYS A 4 -28.46 16.59 7.08
N ASN A 5 -27.18 16.51 7.43
CA ASN A 5 -26.17 17.43 6.89
C ASN A 5 -24.94 16.74 6.26
N THR A 6 -25.04 15.46 5.90
CA THR A 6 -24.06 14.83 4.99
C THR A 6 -24.61 14.94 3.57
N THR A 7 -24.03 15.82 2.76
CA THR A 7 -24.33 15.90 1.33
C THR A 7 -23.26 15.10 0.59
N THR A 8 -23.59 13.89 0.18
CA THR A 8 -22.79 13.15 -0.80
C THR A 8 -23.18 13.65 -2.18
N ILE A 9 -22.30 14.40 -2.83
CA ILE A 9 -22.50 14.81 -4.23
C ILE A 9 -21.83 13.75 -5.08
N LEU A 10 -22.61 12.83 -5.63
CA LEU A 10 -22.17 11.97 -6.73
C LEU A 10 -22.21 12.82 -8.01
N THR A 11 -21.06 13.32 -8.46
CA THR A 11 -20.98 13.98 -9.77
C THR A 11 -21.00 12.92 -10.87
N ASN A 12 -21.53 13.29 -12.03
CA ASN A 12 -21.90 12.43 -13.17
C ASN A 12 -20.70 11.78 -13.92
N THR A 13 -19.61 11.52 -13.20
CA THR A 13 -18.40 10.79 -13.61
C THR A 13 -18.48 9.37 -13.01
N GLU A 14 -19.31 8.50 -13.60
CA GLU A 14 -19.37 7.03 -13.37
C GLU A 14 -18.65 6.50 -12.10
N GLU A 15 -19.13 6.76 -10.88
CA GLU A 15 -18.56 6.22 -9.61
C GLU A 15 -17.00 6.31 -9.41
N LYS A 16 -16.27 7.10 -10.22
CA LYS A 16 -14.79 7.17 -10.20
C LYS A 16 -14.24 8.10 -9.11
N VAL A 17 -15.06 9.06 -8.69
CA VAL A 17 -14.70 10.10 -7.73
C VAL A 17 -15.75 10.11 -6.62
N TYR A 18 -15.29 10.01 -5.37
CA TYR A 18 -16.11 10.19 -4.18
C TYR A 18 -15.81 11.55 -3.55
N ILE A 19 -16.87 12.32 -3.29
CA ILE A 19 -16.78 13.65 -2.65
C ILE A 19 -17.69 13.67 -1.43
N GLU A 20 -17.11 14.01 -0.29
CA GLU A 20 -17.81 14.18 0.98
C GLU A 20 -17.54 15.55 1.56
N TYR A 21 -18.59 16.24 2.00
CA TYR A 21 -18.51 17.46 2.79
C TYR A 21 -19.32 17.31 4.08
N ASP A 22 -18.70 17.57 5.22
CA ASP A 22 -19.34 17.50 6.54
C ASP A 22 -18.75 18.54 7.49
N LYS A 23 -19.34 19.74 7.51
CA LYS A 23 -18.92 20.84 8.39
C LYS A 23 -19.06 20.52 9.88
N VAL A 24 -20.16 19.85 10.27
CA VAL A 24 -20.45 19.61 11.70
C VAL A 24 -19.42 18.65 12.30
N LYS A 25 -19.12 17.55 11.60
CA LYS A 25 -18.07 16.62 12.05
C LYS A 25 -16.69 17.26 11.94
N ALA A 26 -16.45 18.12 10.97
CA ALA A 26 -15.18 18.83 10.85
C ALA A 26 -14.91 19.72 12.07
N ASP A 27 -15.86 20.58 12.42
CA ASP A 27 -15.76 21.50 13.55
C ASP A 27 -15.67 20.74 14.88
N THR A 28 -16.41 19.63 15.03
CA THR A 28 -16.40 18.82 16.25
C THR A 28 -15.06 18.10 16.50
N TRP A 29 -14.35 17.74 15.43
CA TRP A 29 -13.11 16.96 15.49
C TRP A 29 -11.87 17.80 15.16
N ASP A 30 -12.04 19.11 15.00
CA ASP A 30 -11.01 20.08 14.60
C ASP A 30 -10.20 19.60 13.38
N ARG A 31 -10.90 19.30 12.29
CA ARG A 31 -10.32 18.78 11.05
C ARG A 31 -10.93 19.44 9.82
N ARG A 32 -10.29 19.26 8.66
CA ARG A 32 -10.81 19.70 7.36
C ARG A 32 -12.20 19.10 7.07
N ASN A 33 -13.03 19.86 6.36
CA ASN A 33 -14.46 19.57 6.19
C ASN A 33 -14.84 18.88 4.88
N MET A 34 -13.89 18.71 3.97
CA MET A 34 -14.12 18.12 2.66
C MET A 34 -13.09 17.04 2.35
N ARG A 35 -13.56 15.94 1.75
CA ARG A 35 -12.74 14.81 1.31
C ARG A 35 -13.08 14.48 -0.14
N VAL A 36 -12.04 14.36 -0.95
CA VAL A 36 -12.14 13.93 -2.35
C VAL A 36 -11.28 12.68 -2.51
N GLU A 37 -11.87 11.57 -2.94
CA GLU A 37 -11.19 10.30 -3.17
C GLU A 37 -11.37 9.85 -4.61
N PHE A 38 -10.30 9.41 -5.24
CA PHE A 38 -10.32 8.85 -6.59
C PHE A 38 -9.09 7.97 -6.79
N ASN A 39 -9.17 7.07 -7.78
CA ASN A 39 -7.98 6.39 -8.30
C ASN A 39 -7.50 7.15 -9.55
N PRO A 40 -6.32 7.80 -9.52
CA PRO A 40 -5.85 8.59 -10.66
C PRO A 40 -5.70 7.74 -11.93
N ASN A 41 -5.41 6.45 -11.82
CA ASN A 41 -5.28 5.53 -12.97
C ASN A 41 -6.62 5.24 -13.67
N LYS A 42 -7.76 5.64 -13.09
CA LYS A 42 -9.09 5.49 -13.69
C LYS A 42 -9.65 6.79 -14.27
N LEU A 43 -8.92 7.89 -14.16
CA LEU A 43 -9.30 9.19 -14.70
C LEU A 43 -8.56 9.46 -16.00
N THR A 44 -9.29 9.90 -17.02
CA THR A 44 -8.71 10.52 -18.21
C THR A 44 -8.15 11.91 -17.87
N HIS A 45 -7.29 12.45 -18.75
CA HIS A 45 -6.72 13.79 -18.54
C HIS A 45 -7.80 14.88 -18.44
N ASP A 46 -8.84 14.80 -19.26
CA ASP A 46 -9.96 15.75 -19.23
C ASP A 46 -10.77 15.63 -17.92
N GLU A 47 -11.00 14.41 -17.42
CA GLU A 47 -11.64 14.19 -16.11
C GLU A 47 -10.77 14.74 -14.97
N MET A 48 -9.43 14.60 -15.05
CA MET A 48 -8.51 15.18 -14.06
C MET A 48 -8.55 16.70 -14.06
N LEU A 49 -8.52 17.33 -15.23
CA LEU A 49 -8.64 18.79 -15.37
C LEU A 49 -9.98 19.29 -14.86
N TRP A 50 -11.07 18.58 -15.20
CA TRP A 50 -12.41 18.91 -14.70
C TRP A 50 -12.46 18.85 -13.18
N LEU A 51 -11.99 17.76 -12.58
CA LEU A 51 -11.99 17.59 -11.12
C LEU A 51 -11.15 18.67 -10.44
N LYS A 52 -9.98 18.97 -11.01
CA LYS A 52 -9.09 20.01 -10.50
C LYS A 52 -9.77 21.38 -10.50
N HIS A 53 -10.25 21.83 -11.65
CA HIS A 53 -10.77 23.20 -11.81
C HIS A 53 -12.12 23.42 -11.17
N ASN A 54 -12.97 22.40 -11.10
CA ASN A 54 -14.34 22.56 -10.61
C ASN A 54 -14.49 22.20 -9.12
N ILE A 55 -13.55 21.45 -8.54
CA ILE A 55 -13.63 20.99 -7.15
C ILE A 55 -12.38 21.38 -6.37
N ILE A 56 -11.21 20.85 -6.75
CA ILE A 56 -9.99 20.96 -5.93
C ILE A 56 -9.50 22.41 -5.79
N ASP A 57 -9.54 23.21 -6.86
CA ASP A 57 -9.05 24.59 -6.85
C ASP A 57 -9.90 25.53 -5.95
N TYR A 58 -11.12 25.12 -5.59
CA TYR A 58 -11.99 25.83 -4.64
C TYR A 58 -11.80 25.41 -3.18
N MET A 59 -11.03 24.34 -2.92
CA MET A 59 -10.72 23.92 -1.56
C MET A 59 -9.66 24.85 -0.96
N GLU A 60 -9.82 25.17 0.33
CA GLU A 60 -8.82 25.87 1.13
C GLU A 60 -8.19 24.90 2.13
N ASP A 61 -6.90 25.13 2.48
CA ASP A 61 -6.11 24.19 3.28
C ASP A 61 -6.16 22.76 2.71
N ASP A 62 -5.98 22.62 1.39
CA ASP A 62 -5.96 21.32 0.73
C ASP A 62 -4.63 20.57 0.97
N GLY A 63 -4.68 19.26 0.83
CA GLY A 63 -3.50 18.40 0.94
C GLY A 63 -3.86 16.93 0.94
N PHE A 64 -2.90 16.09 0.59
CA PHE A 64 -3.10 14.65 0.55
C PHE A 64 -3.20 14.10 1.98
N THR A 65 -4.27 13.40 2.28
CA THR A 65 -4.41 12.66 3.55
C THR A 65 -4.11 11.17 3.39
N ARG A 66 -4.09 10.68 2.14
CA ARG A 66 -3.82 9.30 1.77
C ARG A 66 -3.18 9.23 0.37
N LEU A 67 -2.19 8.37 0.23
CA LEU A 67 -1.56 8.01 -1.04
C LEU A 67 -1.26 6.51 -1.03
N ASP A 68 -1.62 5.79 -2.09
CA ASP A 68 -1.37 4.35 -2.20
C ASP A 68 -0.38 4.10 -3.34
N LEU A 69 0.81 3.56 -3.04
CA LEU A 69 1.75 3.08 -4.05
C LEU A 69 1.39 1.64 -4.43
N ALA A 70 1.31 1.35 -5.73
CA ALA A 70 0.94 0.03 -6.24
C ALA A 70 2.02 -0.50 -7.19
N PHE A 71 2.63 -1.63 -6.83
CA PHE A 71 3.63 -2.34 -7.62
C PHE A 71 3.04 -3.66 -8.10
N ASP A 72 2.89 -3.81 -9.42
CA ASP A 72 2.40 -5.03 -10.05
C ASP A 72 3.56 -5.94 -10.46
N PHE A 73 3.43 -7.23 -10.18
CA PHE A 73 4.40 -8.27 -10.50
C PHE A 73 3.72 -9.38 -11.30
N GLU A 74 4.31 -9.75 -12.43
CA GLU A 74 3.91 -10.92 -13.23
C GLU A 74 4.53 -12.22 -12.70
N ASP A 75 4.51 -12.42 -11.38
CA ASP A 75 5.04 -13.59 -10.68
C ASP A 75 4.10 -14.01 -9.53
N ASP A 76 4.18 -15.27 -9.07
CA ASP A 76 3.38 -15.78 -7.96
C ASP A 76 3.97 -15.40 -6.60
N LEU A 77 3.41 -14.38 -5.96
CA LEU A 77 3.86 -13.93 -4.65
C LEU A 77 3.26 -14.73 -3.48
N SER A 78 2.55 -15.84 -3.73
CA SER A 78 1.96 -16.68 -2.67
C SER A 78 3.02 -17.19 -1.69
N ASP A 79 4.20 -17.55 -2.21
CA ASP A 79 5.25 -18.24 -1.44
C ASP A 79 6.34 -17.27 -0.96
N TYR A 80 6.26 -15.99 -1.33
CA TYR A 80 7.19 -14.97 -0.85
C TYR A 80 6.91 -14.64 0.62
N TYR A 81 7.97 -14.53 1.41
CA TYR A 81 7.92 -14.10 2.80
C TYR A 81 8.23 -12.61 2.89
N ALA A 82 7.24 -11.82 3.31
CA ALA A 82 7.45 -10.40 3.57
C ALA A 82 7.94 -10.19 5.01
N LEU A 83 9.19 -9.76 5.16
CA LEU A 83 9.82 -9.46 6.43
C LEU A 83 9.84 -7.94 6.64
N SER A 84 9.49 -7.47 7.84
CA SER A 84 9.73 -6.08 8.24
C SER A 84 10.73 -6.01 9.38
N GLU A 85 11.59 -4.99 9.38
CA GLU A 85 12.48 -4.73 10.52
C GLU A 85 11.67 -4.41 11.79
N LYS A 86 10.58 -3.66 11.63
CA LYS A 86 9.62 -3.36 12.70
C LYS A 86 8.64 -4.51 12.90
N ALA A 87 8.19 -4.70 14.14
CA ALA A 87 7.13 -5.65 14.42
C ALA A 87 5.79 -5.06 13.96
N LEU A 88 5.17 -5.68 12.96
CA LEU A 88 3.88 -5.28 12.41
C LEU A 88 2.86 -6.39 12.66
N LYS A 89 1.59 -6.01 12.87
CA LYS A 89 0.48 -6.96 12.84
C LYS A 89 0.42 -7.61 11.45
N ARG A 90 0.23 -8.93 11.39
CA ARG A 90 0.13 -9.66 10.11
C ARG A 90 -1.18 -10.40 10.04
N THR A 91 -1.77 -10.45 8.85
CA THR A 91 -2.97 -11.24 8.57
C THR A 91 -2.83 -11.85 7.19
N VAL A 92 -3.02 -13.16 7.07
CA VAL A 92 -2.93 -13.88 5.81
C VAL A 92 -4.26 -14.57 5.55
N PHE A 93 -4.80 -14.34 4.35
CA PHE A 93 -5.98 -15.00 3.84
C PHE A 93 -5.52 -16.10 2.89
N PHE A 94 -5.98 -17.31 3.15
CA PHE A 94 -5.68 -18.49 2.35
C PHE A 94 -6.89 -18.87 1.50
N GLY A 95 -6.62 -19.28 0.26
CA GLY A 95 -7.63 -19.84 -0.63
C GLY A 95 -8.00 -21.27 -0.27
N THR A 96 -8.94 -21.84 -1.03
CA THR A 96 -9.37 -23.24 -0.87
C THR A 96 -8.26 -24.27 -1.11
N THR A 97 -7.22 -23.89 -1.84
CA THR A 97 -6.02 -24.72 -2.10
C THR A 97 -4.99 -24.67 -0.96
N GLY A 98 -5.21 -23.84 0.07
CA GLY A 98 -4.25 -23.61 1.14
C GLY A 98 -3.12 -22.63 0.79
N LYS A 99 -3.05 -22.13 -0.45
CA LYS A 99 -2.11 -21.07 -0.82
C LYS A 99 -2.57 -19.72 -0.27
N ALA A 100 -1.61 -18.88 0.15
CA ALA A 100 -1.90 -17.50 0.52
C ALA A 100 -2.41 -16.75 -0.73
N GLU A 101 -3.45 -15.94 -0.56
CA GLU A 101 -4.04 -15.10 -1.63
C GLU A 101 -3.92 -13.62 -1.31
N THR A 102 -3.90 -13.27 -0.03
CA THR A 102 -3.76 -11.89 0.43
C THR A 102 -3.03 -11.85 1.77
N LYS A 103 -2.04 -10.96 1.88
CA LYS A 103 -1.22 -10.76 3.07
C LYS A 103 -1.28 -9.28 3.46
N TYR A 104 -1.65 -9.00 4.70
CA TYR A 104 -1.72 -7.67 5.27
C TYR A 104 -0.63 -7.48 6.32
N PHE A 105 0.01 -6.31 6.31
CA PHE A 105 1.02 -5.91 7.28
C PHE A 105 0.69 -4.53 7.84
N GLY A 106 0.59 -4.46 9.16
CA GLY A 106 0.09 -3.30 9.89
C GLY A 106 -1.43 -3.35 10.10
N SER A 107 -1.98 -2.20 10.46
CA SER A 107 -3.43 -2.02 10.66
C SER A 107 -3.95 -1.01 9.65
N ARG A 108 -5.18 -1.19 9.16
CA ARG A 108 -5.79 -0.27 8.18
C ARG A 108 -5.81 1.18 8.66
N ASP A 109 -5.95 1.44 9.95
CA ASP A 109 -6.01 2.82 10.51
C ASP A 109 -4.64 3.42 10.85
N SER A 110 -3.55 2.69 10.58
CA SER A 110 -2.18 3.18 10.79
C SER A 110 -1.70 4.07 9.64
N ASN A 111 -0.62 4.82 9.86
CA ASN A 111 -0.06 5.73 8.85
C ASN A 111 0.54 4.98 7.65
N ARG A 112 0.84 3.68 7.80
CA ARG A 112 1.35 2.82 6.72
C ARG A 112 0.77 1.42 6.83
N PHE A 113 0.06 0.99 5.80
CA PHE A 113 -0.55 -0.34 5.70
C PHE A 113 -0.15 -1.00 4.38
N ILE A 114 0.32 -2.24 4.43
CA ILE A 114 0.84 -2.94 3.24
C ILE A 114 -0.05 -4.13 2.92
N ARG A 115 -0.40 -4.27 1.64
CA ARG A 115 -1.15 -5.41 1.09
C ARG A 115 -0.29 -6.10 0.04
N ILE A 116 -0.21 -7.42 0.11
CA ILE A 116 0.34 -8.25 -0.97
C ILE A 116 -0.74 -9.23 -1.37
N TYR A 117 -1.28 -9.12 -2.59
CA TYR A 117 -2.46 -9.90 -2.98
C TYR A 117 -2.47 -10.30 -4.44
N ASN A 118 -3.19 -11.37 -4.74
CA ASN A 118 -3.40 -11.85 -6.09
C ASN A 118 -4.36 -10.91 -6.85
N LYS A 119 -3.78 -9.98 -7.61
CA LYS A 119 -4.52 -8.96 -8.37
C LYS A 119 -5.30 -9.55 -9.53
N LYS A 120 -4.79 -10.63 -10.14
CA LYS A 120 -5.52 -11.36 -11.19
C LYS A 120 -6.85 -11.90 -10.68
N LYS A 121 -6.83 -12.52 -9.48
CA LYS A 121 -8.03 -13.07 -8.85
C LYS A 121 -9.01 -11.96 -8.48
N GLU A 122 -8.54 -10.88 -7.85
CA GLU A 122 -9.38 -9.74 -7.48
C GLU A 122 -10.05 -9.08 -8.70
N ARG A 123 -9.35 -8.96 -9.84
CA ARG A 123 -9.94 -8.48 -11.09
C ARG A 123 -11.02 -9.39 -11.65
N LYS A 124 -10.79 -10.71 -11.64
CA LYS A 124 -11.79 -11.70 -12.11
C LYS A 124 -13.06 -11.67 -11.26
N GLU A 125 -12.93 -11.51 -9.95
CA GLU A 125 -14.08 -11.40 -9.04
C GLU A 125 -14.86 -10.10 -9.26
N ASN A 126 -14.18 -9.01 -9.61
CA ASN A 126 -14.80 -7.72 -9.93
C ASN A 126 -15.30 -7.59 -11.38
N ALA A 127 -15.33 -8.69 -12.15
CA ALA A 127 -15.67 -8.72 -13.58
C ALA A 127 -14.84 -7.75 -14.45
N ASP A 128 -13.63 -7.43 -14.01
CA ASP A 128 -12.66 -6.63 -14.77
C ASP A 128 -12.01 -7.51 -15.85
N VAL A 129 -11.49 -6.88 -16.90
CA VAL A 129 -10.99 -7.49 -18.16
C VAL A 129 -10.04 -8.67 -17.90
N ASP A 130 -10.05 -9.66 -18.81
CA ASP A 130 -9.16 -10.83 -18.72
C ASP A 130 -7.69 -10.43 -18.81
N VAL A 131 -6.89 -10.92 -17.86
CA VAL A 131 -5.46 -10.59 -17.75
C VAL A 131 -4.65 -11.70 -18.43
N SER A 132 -3.88 -11.33 -19.46
CA SER A 132 -3.09 -12.27 -20.27
C SER A 132 -1.93 -12.92 -19.50
N ALA A 133 -1.32 -12.21 -18.54
CA ALA A 133 -0.22 -12.72 -17.73
C ALA A 133 -0.65 -13.93 -16.89
N GLU A 134 0.18 -14.97 -16.79
CA GLU A 134 -0.12 -16.20 -16.03
C GLU A 134 -0.44 -15.87 -14.56
N HIS A 135 0.45 -15.09 -13.94
CA HIS A 135 0.32 -14.54 -12.60
C HIS A 135 0.25 -13.02 -12.65
N LEU A 136 -0.54 -12.41 -11.76
CA LEU A 136 -0.50 -10.98 -11.50
C LEU A 136 -0.77 -10.74 -10.01
N TRP A 137 0.27 -10.29 -9.31
CA TRP A 137 0.22 -9.95 -7.90
C TRP A 137 0.55 -8.49 -7.70
N ARG A 138 -0.04 -7.87 -6.67
CA ARG A 138 0.21 -6.47 -6.32
C ARG A 138 0.75 -6.36 -4.91
N VAL A 139 1.82 -5.57 -4.78
CA VAL A 139 2.27 -5.00 -3.50
C VAL A 139 1.75 -3.57 -3.44
N GLU A 140 0.86 -3.30 -2.49
CA GLU A 140 0.23 -2.00 -2.30
C GLU A 140 0.60 -1.41 -0.95
N ILE A 141 1.12 -0.19 -0.94
CA ILE A 141 1.56 0.52 0.26
C ILE A 141 0.66 1.72 0.43
N GLU A 142 -0.31 1.59 1.32
CA GLU A 142 -1.26 2.64 1.71
C GLU A 142 -0.63 3.53 2.77
N LEU A 143 -0.38 4.79 2.42
CA LEU A 143 0.19 5.83 3.26
C LEU A 143 -0.90 6.79 3.69
N LYS A 144 -0.90 7.21 4.95
CA LYS A 144 -1.88 8.16 5.50
C LYS A 144 -1.21 9.19 6.38
N ARG A 145 -1.90 10.32 6.57
CA ARG A 145 -1.47 11.43 7.45
C ARG A 145 -0.08 11.93 7.00
N ASP A 146 0.85 12.11 7.93
CA ASP A 146 2.22 12.56 7.69
C ASP A 146 3.05 11.64 6.78
N MET A 147 2.75 10.34 6.73
CA MET A 147 3.52 9.39 5.90
C MET A 147 3.38 9.63 4.39
N VAL A 148 2.38 10.41 3.95
CA VAL A 148 2.21 10.77 2.54
C VAL A 148 3.38 11.59 2.01
N ASP A 149 3.99 12.43 2.85
CA ASP A 149 5.12 13.29 2.46
C ASP A 149 6.42 12.49 2.31
N TYR A 150 6.46 11.27 2.84
CA TYR A 150 7.60 10.36 2.80
C TYR A 150 7.40 9.21 1.80
N TRP A 151 6.51 9.38 0.82
CA TRP A 151 6.14 8.33 -0.13
C TRP A 151 7.34 7.74 -0.89
N ASN A 152 8.33 8.55 -1.22
CA ASN A 152 9.53 8.13 -1.94
C ASN A 152 10.51 7.31 -1.09
N ASN A 153 10.27 7.17 0.23
CA ASN A 153 11.13 6.46 1.17
C ASN A 153 10.37 5.59 2.17
N CYS A 154 9.15 5.16 1.80
CA CYS A 154 8.18 4.63 2.77
C CYS A 154 8.28 3.13 3.08
N PHE A 155 9.18 2.37 2.43
CA PHE A 155 9.27 0.90 2.57
C PHE A 155 10.69 0.36 2.69
N ASN A 156 11.65 1.16 3.17
CA ASN A 156 13.03 0.71 3.34
C ASN A 156 13.20 -0.46 4.32
N ASP A 157 12.31 -0.56 5.29
CA ASP A 157 12.30 -1.59 6.33
C ASP A 157 11.49 -2.83 5.93
N LEU A 158 11.00 -2.91 4.68
CA LEU A 158 10.27 -4.05 4.12
C LEU A 158 11.18 -4.86 3.21
N HIS A 159 11.13 -6.18 3.31
CA HIS A 159 11.84 -7.11 2.44
C HIS A 159 10.85 -8.16 1.96
N ILE A 160 10.78 -8.38 0.65
CA ILE A 160 9.87 -9.38 0.06
C ILE A 160 10.73 -10.49 -0.52
N LEU A 161 10.89 -11.53 0.28
CA LEU A 161 11.96 -12.50 0.16
C LEU A 161 11.45 -13.87 -0.29
N LYS A 162 12.35 -14.67 -0.88
CA LYS A 162 12.14 -16.11 -1.10
C LYS A 162 13.25 -16.90 -0.38
N PRO A 163 13.09 -17.19 0.93
CA PRO A 163 14.18 -17.71 1.75
C PRO A 163 14.51 -19.17 1.40
N ALA A 164 15.77 -19.44 1.06
CA ALA A 164 16.27 -20.79 0.79
C ALA A 164 16.67 -21.51 2.09
N TRP A 165 15.74 -21.64 3.04
CA TRP A 165 16.03 -22.17 4.39
C TRP A 165 16.73 -23.54 4.39
N ALA A 166 16.50 -24.38 3.39
CA ALA A 166 17.11 -25.70 3.24
C ALA A 166 18.60 -25.66 2.87
N THR A 167 19.15 -24.50 2.47
CA THR A 167 20.57 -24.37 2.10
C THR A 167 21.48 -24.06 3.28
N LEU A 168 20.93 -23.79 4.47
CA LEU A 168 21.72 -23.56 5.67
C LEU A 168 22.49 -24.83 6.07
N GLU A 169 23.75 -24.72 6.50
CA GLU A 169 24.55 -25.88 6.87
C GLU A 169 24.07 -26.54 8.19
N SER A 170 23.60 -25.73 9.13
CA SER A 170 23.17 -26.19 10.45
C SER A 170 21.71 -26.63 10.43
N LEU A 171 21.46 -27.93 10.68
CA LEU A 171 20.11 -28.48 10.82
C LEU A 171 19.27 -27.74 11.88
N LYS A 172 19.91 -27.25 12.95
CA LYS A 172 19.22 -26.47 14.01
C LYS A 172 18.76 -25.11 13.48
N GLU A 173 19.56 -24.46 12.65
CA GLU A 173 19.20 -23.18 12.05
C GLU A 173 18.17 -23.36 10.94
N GLN A 174 18.30 -24.40 10.11
CA GLN A 174 17.26 -24.81 9.16
C GLN A 174 15.90 -24.97 9.86
N ALA A 175 15.84 -25.78 10.92
CA ALA A 175 14.61 -26.05 11.65
C ALA A 175 14.04 -24.78 12.31
N MET A 176 14.89 -23.93 12.87
CA MET A 176 14.46 -22.67 13.49
C MET A 176 13.93 -21.68 12.45
N VAL A 177 14.61 -21.52 11.32
CA VAL A 177 14.14 -20.65 10.24
C VAL A 177 12.84 -21.18 9.66
N TYR A 178 12.74 -22.48 9.39
CA TYR A 178 11.50 -23.10 8.94
C TYR A 178 10.34 -22.82 9.90
N LEU A 179 10.54 -23.02 11.21
CA LEU A 179 9.55 -22.72 12.23
C LEU A 179 9.12 -21.25 12.17
N LEU A 180 10.06 -20.30 12.09
CA LEU A 180 9.76 -18.87 12.06
C LEU A 180 9.06 -18.40 10.78
N LEU A 181 9.26 -19.08 9.66
CA LEU A 181 8.59 -18.77 8.39
C LEU A 181 7.13 -19.22 8.37
N HIS A 182 6.80 -20.28 9.11
CA HIS A 182 5.48 -20.90 9.10
C HIS A 182 4.64 -20.56 10.34
N GLU A 183 5.29 -20.27 11.48
CA GLU A 183 4.64 -19.98 12.76
C GLU A 183 4.99 -18.58 13.27
N GLU A 184 4.19 -17.59 12.84
CA GLU A 184 4.46 -16.17 13.16
C GLU A 184 4.52 -15.89 14.67
N SER A 185 3.72 -16.62 15.46
CA SER A 185 3.67 -16.49 16.92
C SER A 185 5.04 -16.74 17.57
N LYS A 186 5.89 -17.57 16.95
CA LYS A 186 7.22 -17.92 17.47
C LYS A 186 8.22 -16.77 17.44
N TRP A 187 8.00 -15.75 16.60
CA TRP A 187 8.79 -14.52 16.69
C TRP A 187 8.63 -13.82 18.06
N GLY A 188 7.44 -13.90 18.66
CA GLY A 188 7.16 -13.28 19.96
C GLY A 188 7.87 -13.95 21.14
N GLU A 189 8.21 -15.24 21.00
CA GLU A 189 8.90 -16.03 22.04
C GLU A 189 10.43 -15.79 22.06
N LEU A 190 10.98 -15.17 21.01
CA LEU A 190 12.42 -14.95 20.87
C LEU A 190 12.91 -13.66 21.56
N HIS A 191 14.05 -13.77 22.25
CA HIS A 191 14.80 -12.61 22.72
C HIS A 191 15.16 -11.66 21.55
N ARG A 192 15.23 -10.35 21.80
CA ARG A 192 15.47 -9.32 20.77
C ARG A 192 16.70 -9.60 19.89
N ASN A 193 17.78 -10.11 20.49
CA ASN A 193 19.02 -10.42 19.76
C ASN A 193 18.83 -11.63 18.84
N SER A 194 18.09 -12.65 19.29
CA SER A 194 17.76 -13.83 18.49
C SER A 194 16.85 -13.46 17.32
N ARG A 195 15.87 -12.58 17.55
CA ARG A 195 15.05 -12.02 16.46
C ARG A 195 15.92 -11.33 15.42
N ARG A 196 16.83 -10.44 15.84
CA ARG A 196 17.76 -9.77 14.91
C ARG A 196 18.61 -10.77 14.12
N LYS A 197 19.19 -11.77 14.78
CA LYS A 197 19.97 -12.84 14.15
C LYS A 197 19.16 -13.54 13.05
N TYR A 198 17.96 -14.03 13.36
CA TYR A 198 17.18 -14.80 12.39
C TYR A 198 16.60 -13.95 11.27
N LYS A 199 16.29 -12.67 11.51
CA LYS A 199 15.95 -11.73 10.43
C LYS A 199 17.10 -11.58 9.44
N GLN A 200 18.32 -11.42 9.94
CA GLN A 200 19.52 -11.31 9.12
C GLN A 200 19.77 -12.61 8.33
N ILE A 201 19.69 -13.78 8.99
CA ILE A 201 19.83 -15.08 8.31
C ILE A 201 18.80 -15.22 7.18
N ILE A 202 17.53 -14.88 7.42
CA ILE A 202 16.46 -14.96 6.40
C ILE A 202 16.78 -14.06 5.20
N GLN A 203 17.31 -12.85 5.43
CA GLN A 203 17.75 -11.97 4.36
C GLN A 203 18.93 -12.57 3.59
N GLU A 204 19.96 -13.06 4.27
CA GLU A 204 21.19 -13.61 3.65
C GLU A 204 20.94 -14.86 2.80
N ILE A 205 20.02 -15.73 3.21
CA ILE A 205 19.66 -16.95 2.47
C ILE A 205 18.63 -16.70 1.36
N SER A 206 18.19 -15.46 1.17
CA SER A 206 17.24 -15.10 0.13
C SER A 206 18.01 -14.60 -1.09
N SER A 207 18.00 -15.39 -2.16
CA SER A 207 18.62 -14.99 -3.43
C SER A 207 17.89 -13.84 -4.13
N ILE A 208 16.63 -13.61 -3.77
CA ILE A 208 15.75 -12.61 -4.35
C ILE A 208 15.12 -11.79 -3.22
N ASP A 209 15.29 -10.47 -3.29
CA ASP A 209 14.49 -9.48 -2.55
C ASP A 209 13.80 -8.56 -3.55
N LEU A 210 12.48 -8.70 -3.71
CA LEU A 210 11.71 -7.88 -4.64
C LEU A 210 11.65 -6.42 -4.22
N THR A 211 11.96 -6.09 -2.95
CA THR A 211 12.03 -4.71 -2.50
C THR A 211 13.09 -3.92 -3.27
N ASP A 212 14.21 -4.53 -3.66
CA ASP A 212 15.26 -3.81 -4.39
C ASP A 212 14.80 -3.39 -5.79
N LEU A 213 14.02 -4.26 -6.45
CA LEU A 213 13.35 -3.91 -7.71
C LEU A 213 12.35 -2.77 -7.49
N MET A 214 11.51 -2.85 -6.44
CA MET A 214 10.57 -1.78 -6.09
C MET A 214 11.27 -0.44 -5.87
N LYS A 215 12.40 -0.42 -5.15
CA LYS A 215 13.20 0.78 -4.90
C LYS A 215 13.75 1.36 -6.20
N SER A 216 14.31 0.52 -7.08
CA SER A 216 14.80 0.96 -8.38
C SER A 216 13.68 1.55 -9.22
N THR A 217 12.56 0.83 -9.36
CA THR A 217 11.40 1.30 -10.15
C THR A 217 10.82 2.59 -9.59
N LEU A 218 10.74 2.74 -8.26
CA LEU A 218 10.28 3.98 -7.64
C LEU A 218 11.19 5.15 -8.00
N LYS A 219 12.51 4.96 -7.88
CA LYS A 219 13.51 5.98 -8.19
C LYS A 219 13.45 6.39 -9.66
N ASP A 220 13.32 5.42 -10.57
CA ASP A 220 13.25 5.68 -12.02
C ASP A 220 11.97 6.47 -12.40
N ASN A 221 10.90 6.36 -11.62
CA ASN A 221 9.63 7.04 -11.86
C ASN A 221 9.38 8.24 -10.92
N GLU A 222 10.31 8.55 -10.02
CA GLU A 222 10.10 9.49 -8.91
C GLU A 222 9.72 10.88 -9.42
N GLU A 223 10.44 11.38 -10.43
CA GLU A 223 10.18 12.71 -11.02
C GLU A 223 8.79 12.79 -11.66
N ASN A 224 8.35 11.73 -12.36
CA ASN A 224 7.04 11.70 -13.00
C ASN A 224 5.92 11.63 -11.96
N LEU A 225 6.05 10.75 -10.97
CA LEU A 225 5.10 10.65 -9.86
C LEU A 225 5.01 11.97 -9.09
N GLN A 226 6.13 12.65 -8.84
CA GLN A 226 6.13 13.97 -8.21
C GLN A 226 5.42 15.03 -9.07
N LYS A 227 5.59 15.01 -10.39
CA LYS A 227 4.82 15.89 -11.30
C LYS A 227 3.31 15.62 -11.21
N GLN A 228 2.90 14.35 -11.11
CA GLN A 228 1.48 13.98 -10.94
C GLN A 228 0.92 14.45 -9.59
N ILE A 229 1.71 14.37 -8.51
CA ILE A 229 1.34 14.93 -7.19
C ILE A 229 1.20 16.45 -7.29
N ASN A 230 2.19 17.12 -7.88
CA ASN A 230 2.23 18.58 -8.02
C ASN A 230 1.10 19.13 -8.90
N PHE A 231 0.54 18.33 -9.81
CA PHE A 231 -0.62 18.72 -10.61
C PHE A 231 -1.82 19.08 -9.74
N TRP A 232 -2.06 18.30 -8.68
CA TRP A 232 -3.21 18.49 -7.79
C TRP A 232 -3.00 19.62 -6.80
N GLN A 233 -1.76 19.80 -6.34
CA GLN A 233 -1.41 20.88 -5.44
C GLN A 233 -1.57 22.23 -6.13
N ARG A 234 -2.16 23.19 -5.43
CA ARG A 234 -2.27 24.55 -5.93
C ARG A 234 -0.86 25.15 -6.04
N LYS A 235 -0.44 25.54 -7.24
CA LYS A 235 0.72 26.43 -7.36
C LYS A 235 0.31 27.75 -6.71
N PHE A 236 0.97 28.12 -5.62
CA PHE A 236 0.95 29.51 -5.17
C PHE A 236 1.67 30.34 -6.25
N GLU A 237 0.92 30.76 -7.27
CA GLU A 237 1.30 31.92 -8.04
C GLU A 237 1.20 33.10 -7.08
N PHE A 238 2.33 33.45 -6.47
CA PHE A 238 2.49 34.77 -5.87
C PHE A 238 2.21 35.77 -6.99
N TRP A 239 1.03 36.38 -6.95
CA TRP A 239 0.75 37.58 -7.73
C TRP A 239 1.84 38.60 -7.39
N LYS A 240 2.72 38.87 -8.34
CA LYS A 240 3.60 40.05 -8.32
C LYS A 240 2.79 41.27 -8.74
#